data_AF-A0A529I5M8-F1
#
_entry.id   AF-A0A529I5M8-F1
#
_cell.length_a   1.000
_cell.length_b   1.000
_cell.length_c   1.000
_cell.angle_alpha   90.00
_cell.angle_beta   90.00
_cell.angle_gamma   90.00
#
_symmetry.space_group_name_H-M   'P 1'
#
loop_
_entity.id
_entity.type
_entity.pdbx_description
1 polymer ?
#
loop_
_entity_poly.entity_id
_entity_poly.type
_entity_poly.pdbx_seq_one_letter_code
_entity_poly.pdbx_strand_id
1 'polypeptide(L)' 'ALDAAEAAGLSQPLTKGSVVASDAFFPFADGLLSAIEAGATAVIQPGGSMRDDEVIAAADAHGIAMVFTGVRHFRH' A
#
# COMPACT_ATOMS: atom_id res chain seq x y z
N ALA A 1 -10.55 4.18 -6.91
CA ALA A 1 -10.46 2.83 -7.52
C ALA A 1 -11.74 2.44 -8.26
N LEU A 2 -12.92 2.67 -7.67
CA LEU A 2 -14.22 2.39 -8.28
C LEU A 2 -14.47 3.22 -9.54
N ASP A 3 -14.26 4.53 -9.49
CA ASP A 3 -14.47 5.42 -10.65
C ASP A 3 -13.63 5.01 -11.88
N ALA A 4 -12.40 4.55 -11.64
CA ALA A 4 -11.52 4.06 -12.70
C ALA A 4 -12.03 2.72 -13.29
N ALA A 5 -12.63 1.86 -12.48
CA ALA A 5 -13.25 0.62 -12.95
C ALA A 5 -14.50 0.93 -13.79
N GLU A 6 -15.34 1.86 -13.35
CA GLU A 6 -16.53 2.31 -14.07
C GLU A 6 -16.15 2.92 -15.42
N ALA A 7 -15.19 3.86 -15.44
CA ALA A 7 -14.71 4.48 -16.67
C ALA A 7 -14.10 3.46 -17.67
N ALA A 8 -13.56 2.35 -17.16
CA ALA A 8 -13.00 1.26 -17.96
C ALA A 8 -14.03 0.17 -18.34
N GLY A 9 -15.30 0.29 -17.92
CA GLY A 9 -16.33 -0.72 -18.15
C GLY A 9 -16.08 -2.05 -17.43
N LEU A 10 -15.34 -2.03 -16.33
CA LEU A 10 -14.98 -3.20 -15.54
C LEU A 10 -15.98 -3.44 -14.40
N SER A 11 -16.28 -4.71 -14.12
CA SER A 11 -17.17 -5.11 -13.02
C SER A 11 -16.56 -4.90 -11.63
N GLN A 12 -15.24 -4.73 -11.54
CA GLN A 12 -14.53 -4.47 -10.29
C GLN A 12 -13.18 -3.75 -10.57
N PRO A 13 -12.63 -3.00 -9.60
CA PRO A 13 -11.31 -2.40 -9.74
C PRO A 13 -10.20 -3.44 -9.94
N LEU A 14 -9.25 -3.13 -10.82
CA LEU A 14 -8.06 -3.96 -11.06
C LEU A 14 -7.12 -4.01 -9.86
N THR A 15 -7.29 -3.08 -8.91
CA THR A 15 -6.54 -3.03 -7.65
C THR A 15 -6.99 -4.11 -6.67
N LYS A 16 -8.16 -4.73 -6.86
CA LYS A 16 -8.65 -5.78 -5.96
C LYS A 16 -7.78 -7.04 -6.08
N GLY A 17 -7.15 -7.43 -4.96
CA GLY A 17 -6.22 -8.55 -4.93
C GLY A 17 -4.80 -8.19 -5.40
N SER A 18 -4.49 -6.89 -5.59
CA SER A 18 -3.18 -6.46 -6.05
C SER A 18 -2.16 -6.38 -4.91
N VAL A 19 -0.90 -6.14 -5.29
CA VAL A 19 0.20 -5.82 -4.37
C VAL A 19 0.71 -4.43 -4.69
N VAL A 20 1.04 -3.65 -3.65
CA VAL A 20 1.56 -2.29 -3.79
C VAL A 20 3.06 -2.26 -3.48
N ALA A 21 3.82 -1.53 -4.29
CA ALA A 21 5.21 -1.21 -4.02
C ALA A 21 5.36 0.30 -3.82
N SER A 22 6.02 0.70 -2.73
CA SER A 22 6.39 2.09 -2.46
C SER A 22 7.89 2.26 -2.67
N ASP A 23 8.29 3.32 -3.38
CA ASP A 23 9.69 3.67 -3.65
C ASP A 23 10.39 4.29 -2.44
N ALA A 24 9.61 4.85 -1.51
CA ALA A 24 10.00 5.41 -0.24
C ALA A 24 9.18 4.79 0.90
N PHE A 25 9.52 5.13 2.14
CA PHE A 25 8.76 4.66 3.29
C PHE A 25 7.43 5.41 3.44
N PHE A 26 6.46 4.79 4.12
CA PHE A 26 5.24 5.47 4.51
C PHE A 26 5.51 6.40 5.71
N PRO A 27 5.32 7.73 5.57
CA PRO A 27 5.51 8.65 6.69
C PRO A 27 4.38 8.51 7.74
N PHE A 28 3.21 8.06 7.32
CA PHE A 28 2.02 7.82 8.15
C PHE A 28 1.24 6.61 7.59
N ALA A 29 0.37 6.03 8.41
CA ALA A 29 -0.44 4.87 8.03
C ALA A 29 -1.52 5.16 6.96
N ASP A 30 -1.88 6.42 6.75
CA ASP A 30 -2.92 6.82 5.80
C ASP A 30 -2.66 6.36 4.35
N GLY A 31 -1.39 6.44 3.89
CA GLY A 31 -0.98 5.95 2.59
C GLY A 31 -1.16 4.45 2.43
N LEU A 32 -0.86 3.68 3.49
CA LEU A 32 -1.09 2.24 3.53
C LEU A 32 -2.58 1.92 3.52
N LEU A 33 -3.37 2.59 4.36
CA LEU A 33 -4.81 2.38 4.46
C LEU A 33 -5.52 2.67 3.14
N SER A 34 -5.09 3.70 2.42
CA SER A 34 -5.61 4.02 1.08
C SER A 34 -5.37 2.88 0.08
N ALA A 35 -4.22 2.21 0.14
CA ALA A 35 -3.92 1.05 -0.69
C ALA A 35 -4.79 -0.16 -0.32
N ILE A 36 -5.00 -0.40 0.98
CA ILE A 36 -5.87 -1.48 1.48
C ILE A 36 -7.32 -1.25 1.04
N GLU A 37 -7.84 -0.03 1.18
CA GLU A 37 -9.19 0.35 0.73
C GLU A 37 -9.36 0.15 -0.79
N ALA A 38 -8.30 0.40 -1.56
CA ALA A 38 -8.28 0.09 -2.99
C ALA A 38 -8.27 -1.42 -3.30
N GLY A 39 -8.05 -2.29 -2.30
CA GLY A 39 -8.10 -3.74 -2.43
C GLY A 39 -6.75 -4.44 -2.46
N ALA A 40 -5.66 -3.75 -2.08
CA ALA A 40 -4.34 -4.36 -1.98
C ALA A 40 -4.29 -5.41 -0.86
N THR A 41 -3.63 -6.54 -1.12
CA THR A 41 -3.49 -7.65 -0.16
C THR A 41 -2.09 -7.74 0.45
N ALA A 42 -1.12 -7.03 -0.12
CA ALA A 42 0.23 -6.94 0.40
C ALA A 42 0.90 -5.62 -0.02
N VAL A 43 1.91 -5.21 0.74
CA VAL A 43 2.74 -4.05 0.46
C VAL A 43 4.23 -4.36 0.61
N ILE A 44 5.05 -3.77 -0.24
CA ILE A 44 6.50 -3.73 -0.11
C ILE A 44 6.97 -2.27 -0.04
N GLN A 45 7.77 -1.94 0.97
CA GLN A 45 8.29 -0.59 1.20
C GLN A 45 9.70 -0.63 1.82
N PRO A 46 10.49 0.45 1.82
CA PRO A 46 11.87 0.42 2.32
C PRO A 46 12.01 0.28 3.84
N GLY A 47 11.07 0.81 4.61
CA GLY A 47 11.21 1.02 6.05
C GLY A 47 12.15 2.19 6.39
N GLY A 48 12.37 2.40 7.67
CA GLY A 48 13.20 3.48 8.22
C GLY A 48 12.40 4.75 8.54
N SER A 49 11.09 4.66 8.70
CA SER A 49 10.27 5.75 9.26
C SER A 49 10.43 5.80 10.77
N MET A 50 10.36 6.99 11.37
CA MET A 50 10.19 7.09 12.84
C MET A 50 8.86 6.48 13.31
N ARG A 51 7.92 6.25 12.38
CA ARG A 51 6.58 5.76 12.63
C ARG A 51 6.31 4.39 12.02
N ASP A 52 7.34 3.62 11.71
CA ASP A 52 7.13 2.28 11.12
C ASP A 52 6.23 1.41 12.01
N ASP A 53 6.34 1.51 13.34
CA ASP A 53 5.46 0.78 14.27
C ASP A 53 3.97 1.10 14.07
N GLU A 54 3.61 2.37 13.81
CA GLU A 54 2.22 2.77 13.53
C GLU A 54 1.73 2.17 12.21
N VAL A 55 2.61 2.12 11.21
CA VAL A 55 2.31 1.60 9.86
C VAL A 55 2.21 0.06 9.88
N ILE A 56 3.09 -0.62 10.61
CA ILE A 56 3.07 -2.07 10.83
C ILE A 56 1.79 -2.47 11.57
N ALA A 57 1.46 -1.78 12.67
CA ALA A 57 0.23 -2.05 13.40
C ALA A 57 -1.02 -1.90 12.53
N ALA A 58 -1.03 -0.92 11.61
CA ALA A 58 -2.10 -0.77 10.64
C ALA A 58 -2.17 -1.93 9.64
N ALA A 59 -1.02 -2.43 9.15
CA ALA A 59 -0.96 -3.62 8.30
C ALA A 59 -1.51 -4.86 9.01
N ASP A 60 -1.06 -5.10 10.23
CA ASP A 60 -1.46 -6.24 11.06
C ASP A 60 -2.97 -6.20 11.37
N ALA A 61 -3.49 -5.02 11.73
CA ALA A 61 -4.91 -4.83 12.00
C ALA A 61 -5.81 -5.15 10.80
N HIS A 62 -5.29 -5.02 9.57
CA HIS A 62 -6.00 -5.34 8.33
C HIS A 62 -5.60 -6.70 7.74
N GLY A 63 -4.71 -7.44 8.40
CA GLY A 63 -4.28 -8.77 7.97
C GLY A 63 -3.57 -8.81 6.62
N ILE A 64 -2.90 -7.72 6.22
CA ILE A 64 -2.14 -7.68 4.97
C ILE A 64 -0.64 -7.93 5.23
N ALA A 65 0.03 -8.55 4.26
CA ALA A 65 1.47 -8.76 4.37
C ALA A 65 2.24 -7.46 4.11
N MET A 66 3.22 -7.14 4.96
CA MET A 66 4.15 -6.03 4.78
C MET A 66 5.58 -6.54 4.69
N VAL A 67 6.32 -6.10 3.65
CA VAL A 67 7.70 -6.49 3.40
C VAL A 67 8.60 -5.26 3.38
N PHE A 68 9.76 -5.34 4.05
CA PHE A 68 10.78 -4.29 4.03
C PHE A 68 11.94 -4.61 3.09
N THR A 69 12.29 -3.65 2.22
CA THR A 69 13.44 -3.78 1.32
C THR A 69 14.74 -3.24 1.92
N GLY A 70 14.66 -2.29 2.86
CA GLY A 70 15.81 -1.55 3.37
C GLY A 70 16.43 -0.55 2.37
N VAL A 71 15.86 -0.37 1.18
CA VAL A 71 16.44 0.45 0.09
C VAL A 71 15.35 1.32 -0.55
N ARG A 72 15.63 2.63 -0.67
CA ARG A 72 14.76 3.59 -1.37
C ARG A 72 15.16 3.71 -2.84
N HIS A 73 14.17 3.94 -3.70
CA HIS A 73 14.35 4.04 -5.16
C HIS A 73 13.83 5.37 -5.73
N PHE A 74 14.19 6.49 -5.09
CA PHE A 74 13.83 7.82 -5.60
C PHE A 74 14.36 8.07 -7.02
N ARG A 75 13.51 8.66 -7.86
CA ARG A 75 13.87 9.15 -9.19
C ARG A 75 13.13 10.46 -9.44
N HIS A 76 13.88 11.54 -9.64
CA HIS A 76 13.37 12.88 -9.95
C HIS A 76 13.14 13.06 -11.45
#